data_AF-A0A914VZ19-F1
#
_entry.id   AF-A0A914VZ19-F1
#
_cell.length_a   1.000
_cell.length_b   1.000
_cell.length_c   1.000
_cell.angle_alpha   90.00
_cell.angle_beta   90.00
_cell.angle_gamma   90.00
#
_symmetry.space_group_name_H-M   'P 1'
#
loop_
_entity.id
_entity.type
_entity.pdbx_description
1 polymer ?
#
loop_
_entity_poly.entity_id
_entity_poly.type
_entity_poly.pdbx_seq_one_letter_code
_entity_poly.pdbx_strand_id
1 'polypeptide(L)'
;MEELCNPANIVTPPWCPDESSMYDARTNSCFVAHDAAPQLSYYNDHDSYNRLIYGVIYPVLVAIVTATNSIVVAVLFANRNKTSTNFLLMMMTLSALVASLIPLPFTLWYFTLEHKLDWNQPLWLCYVHRFSMVVLPPTANIITTLMAVLLAAQRFIVVKYPLQSLQWCTKNTLYRAVLVCCAFPCMWTVFHAIEEKRTIHHSCELWSDEGTAQFRWRSTCVVGYTDVVHWIGIDNWINSLQLFRVGVFMVAPCLILLVLNVLLIHGIRSAKSLLQRQRHQRRQPSATSSRTTSTMLTVIISLFLLANVPTAITIVLLCIAFTLNLHDKWTIFPFLIQSLPICNLIVIATYPFNLAVYMLMSHQFRRTLLDLLRCRAQFGSAVTRDTSAMTIRGSRSTPRHGSTSSQLNNACHRFSCSKETQSLLRSSWMQRSRSESHTLSPLYCPITRRSHVGSIS
;
A
#
# COMPACT_ATOMS: atom_id res chain seq x y z
N MET A 1 -22.05 21.68 28.93
CA MET A 1 -21.71 22.04 27.54
C MET A 1 -22.88 22.69 26.84
N GLU A 2 -24.11 22.20 26.96
CA GLU A 2 -25.30 22.92 26.47
C GLU A 2 -25.55 24.26 27.20
N GLU A 3 -25.21 24.36 28.49
CA GLU A 3 -25.26 25.64 29.25
C GLU A 3 -24.30 26.72 28.72
N LEU A 4 -23.23 26.34 28.01
CA LEU A 4 -22.28 27.29 27.40
C LEU A 4 -22.84 27.94 26.13
N CYS A 5 -23.79 27.29 25.45
CA CYS A 5 -24.53 27.87 24.32
C CYS A 5 -25.90 28.42 24.72
N ASN A 6 -26.17 28.64 26.01
CA ASN A 6 -27.41 29.28 26.44
C ASN A 6 -27.43 30.72 25.93
N PRO A 7 -28.44 31.16 25.15
CA PRO A 7 -28.53 32.53 24.65
C PRO A 7 -28.47 33.61 25.74
N ALA A 8 -28.82 33.28 27.00
CA ALA A 8 -28.67 34.19 28.14
C ALA A 8 -27.22 34.38 28.63
N ASN A 9 -26.33 33.41 28.35
CA ASN A 9 -24.90 33.44 28.70
C ASN A 9 -24.02 33.91 27.54
N ILE A 10 -24.58 34.05 26.33
CA ILE A 10 -23.91 34.69 25.19
C ILE A 10 -23.97 36.21 25.44
N VAL A 11 -23.12 36.68 26.36
CA VAL A 11 -23.01 38.09 26.72
C VAL A 11 -22.41 38.83 25.54
N THR A 12 -23.28 39.40 24.70
CA THR A 12 -22.92 40.15 23.50
C THR A 12 -22.17 39.29 22.46
N PRO A 13 -22.39 39.56 21.17
CA PRO A 13 -22.33 38.52 20.16
C PRO A 13 -20.94 37.93 19.95
N PRO A 14 -20.87 36.69 19.44
CA PRO A 14 -19.64 35.95 19.23
C PRO A 14 -18.92 36.49 17.98
N TRP A 15 -18.64 37.79 17.96
CA TRP A 15 -17.79 38.40 16.95
C TRP A 15 -16.46 38.76 17.58
N CYS A 16 -15.41 38.50 16.85
CA CYS A 16 -14.12 39.08 17.17
C CYS A 16 -13.97 40.42 16.44
N PRO A 17 -13.26 41.40 17.04
CA PRO A 17 -13.11 42.73 16.44
C PRO A 17 -12.34 42.71 15.13
N ASP A 18 -11.47 41.71 14.91
CA ASP A 18 -10.72 41.53 13.67
C ASP A 18 -11.38 40.45 12.79
N GLU A 19 -11.57 40.73 11.49
CA GLU A 19 -12.08 39.76 10.51
C GLU A 19 -11.22 38.48 10.40
N SER A 20 -9.94 38.57 10.79
CA SER A 20 -8.99 37.44 10.79
C SER A 20 -9.04 36.58 12.05
N SER A 21 -9.99 36.82 12.97
CA SER A 21 -10.05 36.13 14.25
C SER A 21 -11.36 35.38 14.45
N MET A 22 -11.26 34.20 15.06
CA MET A 22 -12.38 33.30 15.33
C MET A 22 -12.64 33.25 16.84
N TYR A 23 -13.91 33.31 17.21
CA TYR A 23 -14.37 33.29 18.61
C TYR A 23 -14.55 31.84 19.10
N ASP A 24 -13.80 31.42 20.12
CA ASP A 24 -13.97 30.10 20.74
C ASP A 24 -14.93 30.18 21.93
N ALA A 25 -16.09 29.52 21.80
CA ALA A 25 -17.14 29.50 22.80
C ALA A 25 -16.74 28.79 24.11
N ARG A 26 -15.68 27.98 24.11
CA ARG A 26 -15.20 27.27 25.30
C ARG A 26 -14.33 28.13 26.19
N THR A 27 -13.43 28.90 25.58
CA THR A 27 -12.48 29.76 26.29
C THR A 27 -12.95 31.20 26.39
N ASN A 28 -14.08 31.54 25.74
CA ASN A 28 -14.64 32.89 25.68
C ASN A 28 -13.57 33.90 25.20
N SER A 29 -12.81 33.50 24.19
CA SER A 29 -11.66 34.26 23.70
C SER A 29 -11.56 34.19 22.17
N CYS A 30 -11.12 35.29 21.59
CA CYS A 30 -10.80 35.37 20.17
C CYS A 30 -9.38 34.88 19.93
N PHE A 31 -9.21 34.03 18.92
CA PHE A 31 -7.92 33.60 18.43
C PHE A 31 -7.73 34.09 17.00
N VAL A 32 -6.53 34.57 16.70
CA VAL A 32 -6.19 34.97 15.34
C VAL A 32 -6.09 33.71 14.48
N ALA A 33 -7.05 33.56 13.57
CA ALA A 33 -7.17 32.47 12.62
C ALA A 33 -6.47 32.87 11.32
N HIS A 34 -5.21 33.30 11.39
CA HIS A 34 -4.41 33.54 10.19
C HIS A 34 -4.41 32.25 9.35
N ASP A 35 -5.12 32.29 8.23
CA ASP A 35 -5.23 31.23 7.23
C ASP A 35 -5.77 29.90 7.78
N ALA A 36 -6.56 29.96 8.87
CA ALA A 36 -7.12 28.79 9.52
C ALA A 36 -8.57 28.54 9.10
N ALA A 37 -8.86 27.39 8.49
CA ALA A 37 -10.19 27.05 7.98
C ALA A 37 -10.76 25.78 8.63
N PRO A 38 -12.09 25.68 8.81
CA PRO A 38 -12.71 24.44 9.24
C PRO A 38 -12.40 23.35 8.21
N GLN A 39 -11.90 22.19 8.66
CA GLN A 39 -11.48 21.07 7.81
C GLN A 39 -12.56 20.66 6.80
N LEU A 40 -13.83 20.72 7.21
CA LEU A 40 -14.97 20.33 6.38
C LEU A 40 -15.56 21.47 5.54
N SER A 41 -15.15 22.73 5.78
CA SER A 41 -15.60 23.87 4.96
C SER A 41 -15.22 23.69 3.49
N TYR A 42 -14.02 23.15 3.23
CA TYR A 42 -13.54 22.81 1.89
C TYR A 42 -14.41 21.75 1.18
N TYR A 43 -15.07 20.86 1.94
CA TYR A 43 -15.92 19.81 1.38
C TYR A 43 -17.38 20.25 1.18
N ASN A 44 -17.85 21.21 1.98
CA ASN A 44 -19.23 21.70 1.94
C ASN A 44 -19.55 22.54 0.70
N ASP A 45 -18.56 23.25 0.15
CA ASP A 45 -18.79 24.16 -0.97
C ASP A 45 -19.30 23.42 -2.23
N HIS A 46 -18.88 22.16 -2.42
CA HIS A 46 -19.28 21.30 -3.56
C HIS A 46 -19.75 19.92 -3.10
N ASP A 47 -20.74 19.91 -2.22
CA ASP A 47 -21.16 18.71 -1.51
C ASP A 47 -21.56 17.55 -2.44
N SER A 48 -22.36 17.84 -3.49
CA SER A 48 -22.80 16.85 -4.47
C SER A 48 -21.65 16.17 -5.21
N TYR A 49 -20.61 16.96 -5.56
CA TYR A 49 -19.44 16.48 -6.27
C TYR A 49 -18.56 15.58 -5.38
N ASN A 50 -18.28 16.04 -4.17
CA ASN A 50 -17.47 15.29 -3.21
C ASN A 50 -18.18 13.99 -2.78
N ARG A 51 -19.51 14.02 -2.61
CA ARG A 51 -20.33 12.84 -2.33
C ARG A 51 -20.28 11.81 -3.45
N LEU A 52 -20.34 12.24 -4.71
CA LEU A 52 -20.22 11.34 -5.86
C LEU A 52 -18.84 10.66 -5.91
N ILE A 53 -17.77 11.45 -5.77
CA ILE A 53 -16.39 10.95 -5.86
C ILE A 53 -16.04 10.04 -4.69
N TYR A 54 -16.15 10.55 -3.45
CA TYR A 54 -15.68 9.83 -2.26
C TYR A 54 -16.73 8.89 -1.68
N GLY A 55 -18.02 9.17 -1.86
CA GLY A 55 -19.10 8.34 -1.34
C GLY A 55 -19.51 7.16 -2.24
N VAL A 56 -19.27 7.24 -3.56
CA VAL A 56 -19.71 6.23 -4.54
C VAL A 56 -18.55 5.67 -5.38
N ILE A 57 -17.86 6.53 -6.14
CA ILE A 57 -16.85 6.07 -7.10
C ILE A 57 -15.65 5.45 -6.38
N TYR A 58 -15.14 6.12 -5.34
CA TYR A 58 -13.98 5.67 -4.59
C TYR A 58 -14.19 4.28 -3.93
N PRO A 59 -15.27 4.02 -3.16
CA PRO A 59 -15.49 2.70 -2.56
C PRO A 59 -15.59 1.55 -3.58
N VAL A 60 -16.28 1.78 -4.70
CA VAL A 60 -16.38 0.78 -5.78
C VAL A 60 -14.99 0.46 -6.35
N LEU A 61 -14.20 1.50 -6.58
CA LEU A 61 -12.83 1.33 -7.07
C LEU A 61 -11.95 0.57 -6.08
N VAL A 62 -12.00 0.92 -4.79
CA VAL A 62 -11.24 0.23 -3.74
C VAL A 62 -11.64 -1.24 -3.62
N ALA A 63 -12.91 -1.58 -3.83
CA ALA A 63 -13.34 -2.98 -3.85
C ALA A 63 -12.67 -3.77 -4.99
N ILE A 64 -12.61 -3.19 -6.19
CA ILE A 64 -11.91 -3.79 -7.35
C ILE A 64 -10.41 -3.91 -7.09
N VAL A 65 -9.78 -2.86 -6.57
CA VAL A 65 -8.35 -2.84 -6.22
C VAL A 65 -8.04 -3.92 -5.19
N THR A 66 -8.85 -4.02 -4.15
CA THR A 66 -8.66 -5.00 -3.07
C THR A 66 -8.82 -6.42 -3.59
N ALA A 67 -9.84 -6.70 -4.40
CA ALA A 67 -10.05 -8.01 -4.99
C ALA A 67 -8.87 -8.43 -5.89
N THR A 68 -8.47 -7.55 -6.81
CA THR A 68 -7.39 -7.84 -7.77
C THR A 68 -6.03 -7.98 -7.10
N ASN A 69 -5.67 -7.10 -6.17
CA ASN A 69 -4.38 -7.16 -5.46
C ASN A 69 -4.34 -8.32 -4.45
N SER A 70 -5.47 -8.70 -3.83
CA SER A 70 -5.54 -9.90 -2.99
C SER A 70 -5.25 -11.18 -3.77
N ILE A 71 -5.71 -11.27 -5.02
CA ILE A 71 -5.36 -12.39 -5.91
C ILE A 71 -3.85 -12.42 -6.16
N VAL A 72 -3.24 -11.27 -6.46
CA VAL A 72 -1.79 -11.18 -6.69
C VAL A 72 -1.02 -11.65 -5.46
N VAL A 73 -1.38 -11.12 -4.28
CA VAL A 73 -0.78 -11.49 -3.01
C VAL A 73 -0.89 -13.00 -2.77
N ALA A 74 -2.08 -13.58 -2.94
CA ALA A 74 -2.31 -15.02 -2.79
C ALA A 74 -1.44 -15.87 -3.74
N VAL A 75 -1.34 -15.48 -5.01
CA VAL A 75 -0.50 -16.17 -6.00
C VAL A 75 0.98 -16.08 -5.63
N LEU A 76 1.46 -14.91 -5.19
CA LEU A 76 2.86 -14.71 -4.78
C LEU A 76 3.21 -15.48 -3.50
N PHE A 77 2.26 -15.61 -2.58
CA PHE A 77 2.41 -16.44 -1.38
C PHE A 77 2.51 -17.93 -1.74
N ALA A 78 1.61 -18.42 -2.59
CA ALA A 78 1.56 -19.81 -3.03
C ALA A 78 2.74 -20.22 -3.93
N ASN A 79 3.41 -19.25 -4.58
CA ASN A 79 4.56 -19.56 -5.41
C ASN A 79 5.72 -20.12 -4.57
N ARG A 80 6.09 -21.38 -4.84
CA ARG A 80 7.17 -22.12 -4.15
C ARG A 80 8.55 -21.55 -4.46
N ASN A 81 8.73 -20.90 -5.62
CA ASN A 81 10.01 -20.33 -6.03
C ASN A 81 10.09 -18.86 -5.60
N LYS A 82 10.59 -18.60 -4.39
CA LYS A 82 10.79 -17.24 -3.88
C LYS A 82 11.97 -16.56 -4.58
N THR A 83 11.67 -15.74 -5.59
CA THR A 83 12.65 -14.91 -6.29
C THR A 83 12.70 -13.51 -5.69
N SER A 84 13.81 -12.81 -5.91
CA SER A 84 14.00 -11.40 -5.54
C SER A 84 12.96 -10.49 -6.20
N THR A 85 12.57 -10.79 -7.45
CA THR A 85 11.48 -10.09 -8.13
C THR A 85 10.12 -10.31 -7.46
N ASN A 86 9.81 -11.52 -7.00
CA ASN A 86 8.53 -11.77 -6.29
C ASN A 86 8.42 -10.94 -5.00
N PHE A 87 9.53 -10.65 -4.34
CA PHE A 87 9.55 -9.75 -3.18
C PHE A 87 9.20 -8.31 -3.57
N LEU A 88 9.78 -7.77 -4.64
CA LEU A 88 9.41 -6.44 -5.16
C LEU A 88 7.94 -6.36 -5.56
N LEU A 89 7.45 -7.39 -6.26
CA LEU A 89 6.04 -7.49 -6.67
C LEU A 89 5.11 -7.48 -5.46
N MET A 90 5.47 -8.21 -4.40
CA MET A 90 4.72 -8.23 -3.15
C MET A 90 4.67 -6.84 -2.52
N MET A 91 5.83 -6.19 -2.32
CA MET A 91 5.91 -4.86 -1.72
C MET A 91 5.10 -3.82 -2.50
N MET A 92 5.18 -3.85 -3.84
CA MET A 92 4.38 -3.00 -4.72
C MET A 92 2.87 -3.22 -4.56
N THR A 93 2.42 -4.47 -4.43
CA THR A 93 1.00 -4.76 -4.21
C THR A 93 0.51 -4.36 -2.82
N LEU A 94 1.36 -4.54 -1.80
CA LEU A 94 1.03 -4.14 -0.43
C LEU A 94 0.93 -2.62 -0.32
N SER A 95 1.85 -1.86 -0.91
CA SER A 95 1.78 -0.40 -0.91
C SER A 95 0.58 0.13 -1.70
N ALA A 96 0.19 -0.50 -2.81
CA ALA A 96 -1.03 -0.16 -3.54
C ALA A 96 -2.29 -0.37 -2.67
N LEU A 97 -2.37 -1.50 -1.94
CA LEU A 97 -3.46 -1.78 -1.00
C LEU A 97 -3.52 -0.75 0.13
N VAL A 98 -2.38 -0.40 0.71
CA VAL A 98 -2.26 0.65 1.75
C VAL A 98 -2.77 1.98 1.21
N ALA A 99 -2.40 2.36 -0.02
CA ALA A 99 -2.84 3.61 -0.64
C ALA A 99 -4.37 3.69 -0.84
N SER A 100 -5.05 2.55 -1.06
CA SER A 100 -6.49 2.52 -1.35
C SER A 100 -7.37 2.15 -0.16
N LEU A 101 -6.89 1.32 0.78
CA LEU A 101 -7.71 0.85 1.90
C LEU A 101 -7.71 1.81 3.09
N ILE A 102 -6.62 2.51 3.35
CA ILE A 102 -6.52 3.40 4.51
C ILE A 102 -7.54 4.55 4.48
N PRO A 103 -7.79 5.22 3.34
CA PRO A 103 -8.80 6.29 3.30
C PRO A 103 -10.24 5.77 3.39
N LEU A 104 -10.49 4.51 3.01
CA LEU A 104 -11.83 3.96 2.80
C LEU A 104 -12.78 4.12 4.02
N PRO A 105 -12.36 3.82 5.27
CA PRO A 105 -13.24 3.99 6.43
C PRO A 105 -13.70 5.44 6.59
N PHE A 106 -12.78 6.39 6.37
CA PHE A 106 -13.08 7.82 6.48
C PHE A 106 -13.94 8.31 5.33
N THR A 107 -13.71 7.84 4.10
CA THR A 107 -14.55 8.22 2.96
C THR A 107 -15.99 7.72 3.15
N LEU A 108 -16.16 6.48 3.62
CA LEU A 108 -17.49 5.92 3.90
C LEU A 108 -18.18 6.65 5.05
N TRP A 109 -17.46 6.91 6.13
CA TRP A 109 -18.03 7.57 7.31
C TRP A 109 -18.49 8.99 7.00
N TYR A 110 -17.65 9.81 6.36
CA TYR A 110 -17.99 11.21 6.07
C TYR A 110 -18.98 11.38 4.92
N PHE A 111 -18.82 10.64 3.81
CA PHE A 111 -19.57 10.91 2.57
C PHE A 111 -20.73 9.95 2.32
N THR A 112 -20.62 8.68 2.74
CA THR A 112 -21.69 7.69 2.53
C THR A 112 -22.68 7.69 3.70
N LEU A 113 -22.18 7.75 4.94
CA LEU A 113 -23.00 7.79 6.14
C LEU A 113 -23.35 9.22 6.58
N GLU A 114 -22.89 10.24 5.84
CA GLU A 114 -23.21 11.66 6.07
C GLU A 114 -22.83 12.21 7.47
N HIS A 115 -21.90 11.55 8.17
CA HIS A 115 -21.38 11.99 9.48
C HIS A 115 -20.47 13.23 9.37
N LYS A 116 -20.34 13.82 8.17
CA LYS A 116 -19.77 15.16 7.99
C LYS A 116 -20.54 16.25 8.77
N LEU A 117 -21.82 15.99 9.05
CA LEU A 117 -22.70 16.87 9.82
C LEU A 117 -22.61 16.64 11.33
N ASP A 118 -21.78 15.71 11.78
CA ASP A 118 -21.63 15.42 13.20
C ASP A 118 -21.14 16.65 13.96
N TRP A 119 -21.79 16.89 15.09
CA TRP A 119 -21.62 18.12 15.87
C TRP A 119 -20.33 18.14 16.68
N ASN A 120 -19.74 16.98 17.01
CA ASN A 120 -18.66 16.91 17.97
C ASN A 120 -17.50 16.03 17.48
N GLN A 121 -16.50 16.64 16.85
CA GLN A 121 -15.28 15.96 16.41
C GLN A 121 -14.16 16.05 17.46
N PRO A 122 -13.59 14.91 17.90
CA PRO A 122 -12.45 14.91 18.81
C PRO A 122 -11.12 15.15 18.07
N LEU A 123 -10.11 15.63 18.81
CA LEU A 123 -8.84 16.10 18.24
C LEU A 123 -8.07 14.94 17.58
N TRP A 124 -8.07 13.78 18.23
CA TRP A 124 -7.41 12.58 17.71
C TRP A 124 -7.99 12.19 16.35
N LEU A 125 -9.30 12.32 16.15
CA LEU A 125 -9.96 11.97 14.90
C LEU A 125 -9.53 12.90 13.76
N CYS A 126 -9.28 14.19 14.08
CA CYS A 126 -8.76 15.13 13.10
C CYS A 126 -7.35 14.75 12.61
N TYR A 127 -6.46 14.36 13.52
CA TYR A 127 -5.13 13.89 13.15
C TYR A 127 -5.18 12.56 12.39
N VAL A 128 -5.97 11.59 12.84
CA VAL A 128 -6.10 10.32 12.13
C VAL A 128 -6.69 10.53 10.74
N HIS A 129 -7.69 11.40 10.58
CA HIS A 129 -8.23 11.78 9.26
C HIS A 129 -7.14 12.35 8.35
N ARG A 130 -6.32 13.30 8.83
CA ARG A 130 -5.17 13.84 8.08
C ARG A 130 -4.25 12.71 7.61
N PHE A 131 -3.82 11.85 8.55
CA PHE A 131 -2.89 10.79 8.22
C PHE A 131 -3.48 9.82 7.19
N SER A 132 -4.74 9.44 7.36
CA SER A 132 -5.41 8.46 6.52
C SER A 132 -5.76 8.98 5.13
N MET A 133 -6.16 10.25 4.97
CA MET A 133 -6.62 10.82 3.70
C MET A 133 -5.54 11.55 2.93
N VAL A 134 -4.64 12.26 3.62
CA VAL A 134 -3.74 13.23 2.99
C VAL A 134 -2.28 12.75 2.99
N VAL A 135 -1.85 12.02 4.02
CA VAL A 135 -0.42 11.72 4.25
C VAL A 135 -0.04 10.32 3.76
N LEU A 136 -0.70 9.29 4.28
CA LEU A 136 -0.34 7.90 3.98
C LEU A 136 -0.62 7.48 2.52
N PRO A 137 -1.75 7.86 1.89
CA PRO A 137 -2.05 7.40 0.54
C PRO A 137 -1.06 7.89 -0.52
N PRO A 138 -0.70 9.20 -0.57
CA PRO A 138 0.33 9.67 -1.50
C PRO A 138 1.69 9.02 -1.23
N THR A 139 2.07 8.83 0.03
CA THR A 139 3.33 8.17 0.40
C THR A 139 3.39 6.74 -0.12
N ALA A 140 2.31 5.98 0.08
CA ALA A 140 2.21 4.61 -0.39
C ALA A 140 2.20 4.52 -1.93
N ASN A 141 1.59 5.49 -2.63
CA ASN A 141 1.68 5.59 -4.08
C ASN A 141 3.13 5.86 -4.56
N ILE A 142 3.87 6.75 -3.89
CA ILE A 142 5.28 7.00 -4.19
C ILE A 142 6.11 5.72 -3.98
N ILE A 143 5.90 5.00 -2.88
CA ILE A 143 6.59 3.72 -2.63
C ILE A 143 6.26 2.71 -3.73
N THR A 144 4.99 2.57 -4.11
CA THR A 144 4.55 1.70 -5.22
C THR A 144 5.29 2.03 -6.52
N THR A 145 5.44 3.32 -6.80
CA THR A 145 6.16 3.84 -7.96
C THR A 145 7.64 3.50 -7.92
N LEU A 146 8.32 3.75 -6.80
CA LEU A 146 9.74 3.43 -6.65
C LEU A 146 10.00 1.92 -6.73
N MET A 147 9.08 1.08 -6.24
CA MET A 147 9.14 -0.37 -6.43
C MET A 147 9.05 -0.75 -7.91
N ALA A 148 8.19 -0.08 -8.69
CA ALA A 148 8.08 -0.30 -10.12
C ALA A 148 9.35 0.13 -10.89
N VAL A 149 9.96 1.25 -10.51
CA VAL A 149 11.27 1.69 -11.03
C VAL A 149 12.36 0.68 -10.72
N LEU A 150 12.42 0.21 -9.47
CA LEU A 150 13.42 -0.77 -9.04
C LEU A 150 13.25 -2.11 -9.77
N LEU A 151 12.01 -2.53 -10.01
CA LEU A 151 11.71 -3.69 -10.84
C LEU A 151 12.20 -3.50 -12.28
N ALA A 152 11.96 -2.33 -12.88
CA ALA A 152 12.42 -2.01 -14.23
C ALA A 152 13.95 -2.02 -14.32
N ALA A 153 14.63 -1.41 -13.34
CA ALA A 153 16.09 -1.41 -13.24
C ALA A 153 16.64 -2.84 -13.09
N GLN A 154 16.05 -3.65 -12.22
CA GLN A 154 16.42 -5.06 -12.05
C GLN A 154 16.33 -5.82 -13.39
N ARG A 155 15.23 -5.62 -14.14
CA ARG A 155 15.03 -6.26 -15.44
C ARG A 155 16.02 -5.79 -16.49
N PHE A 156 16.33 -4.49 -16.51
CA PHE A 156 17.33 -3.93 -17.41
C PHE A 156 18.72 -4.54 -17.17
N ILE A 157 19.17 -4.58 -15.92
CA ILE A 157 20.50 -5.11 -15.55
C ILE A 157 20.61 -6.60 -15.95
N VAL A 158 19.60 -7.41 -15.66
CA VAL A 158 19.61 -8.84 -15.99
C VAL A 158 19.67 -9.08 -17.51
N VAL A 159 19.02 -8.25 -18.32
CA VAL A 159 19.00 -8.41 -19.78
C VAL A 159 20.27 -7.90 -20.44
N LYS A 160 20.79 -6.73 -20.00
CA LYS A 160 21.95 -6.09 -20.63
C LYS A 160 23.28 -6.64 -20.10
N TYR A 161 23.36 -6.96 -18.81
CA TYR A 161 24.58 -7.33 -18.11
C TYR A 161 24.39 -8.65 -17.31
N PRO A 162 24.17 -9.79 -17.96
CA PRO A 162 23.84 -11.05 -17.28
C PRO A 162 24.91 -11.49 -16.27
N LEU A 163 26.20 -11.36 -16.59
CA LEU A 163 27.30 -11.76 -15.70
C LEU A 163 27.41 -10.83 -14.47
N GLN A 164 27.30 -9.51 -14.68
CA GLN A 164 27.34 -8.54 -13.58
C GLN A 164 26.06 -8.58 -12.73
N SER A 165 24.92 -8.98 -13.31
CA SER A 165 23.66 -9.12 -12.58
C SER A 165 23.74 -10.14 -11.44
N LEU A 166 24.64 -11.14 -11.53
CA LEU A 166 24.89 -12.10 -10.46
C LEU A 166 25.50 -11.43 -9.22
N GLN A 167 26.26 -10.36 -9.40
CA GLN A 167 26.89 -9.59 -8.31
C GLN A 167 26.03 -8.41 -7.86
N TRP A 168 25.37 -7.71 -8.79
CA TRP A 168 24.61 -6.50 -8.49
C TRP A 168 23.18 -6.76 -8.04
N CYS A 169 22.52 -7.78 -8.59
CA CYS A 169 21.13 -8.12 -8.25
C CYS A 169 21.04 -9.21 -7.16
N THR A 170 21.95 -9.18 -6.18
CA THR A 170 21.88 -10.09 -5.02
C THR A 170 20.70 -9.72 -4.11
N LYS A 171 20.25 -10.68 -3.29
CA LYS A 171 19.15 -10.45 -2.33
C LYS A 171 19.48 -9.31 -1.36
N ASN A 172 20.70 -9.26 -0.85
CA ASN A 172 21.11 -8.23 0.12
C ASN A 172 21.11 -6.83 -0.48
N THR A 173 21.65 -6.66 -1.70
CA THR A 173 21.59 -5.38 -2.41
C THR A 173 20.16 -4.96 -2.66
N LEU A 174 19.29 -5.91 -3.05
CA LEU A 174 17.88 -5.62 -3.24
C LEU A 174 17.19 -5.16 -1.95
N TYR A 175 17.36 -5.87 -0.84
CA TYR A 175 16.74 -5.48 0.43
C TYR A 175 17.20 -4.09 0.89
N ARG A 176 18.48 -3.75 0.71
CA ARG A 176 19.00 -2.40 0.97
C ARG A 176 18.35 -1.36 0.06
N ALA A 177 18.24 -1.64 -1.24
CA ALA A 177 17.59 -0.73 -2.19
C ALA A 177 16.11 -0.51 -1.83
N VAL A 178 15.38 -1.57 -1.48
CA VAL A 178 13.98 -1.47 -1.04
C VAL A 178 13.88 -0.64 0.24
N LEU A 179 14.75 -0.86 1.22
CA LEU A 179 14.77 -0.08 2.45
C LEU A 179 14.95 1.41 2.17
N VAL A 180 15.90 1.78 1.30
CA VAL A 180 16.11 3.19 0.90
C VAL A 180 14.89 3.75 0.17
N CYS A 181 14.31 3.00 -0.78
CA CYS A 181 13.11 3.41 -1.51
C CYS A 181 11.86 3.53 -0.63
N CYS A 182 11.81 2.87 0.52
CA CYS A 182 10.74 3.05 1.51
C CYS A 182 11.06 4.18 2.50
N ALA A 183 12.29 4.26 2.99
CA ALA A 183 12.71 5.24 3.98
C ALA A 183 12.67 6.67 3.43
N PHE A 184 13.10 6.88 2.17
CA PHE A 184 13.18 8.22 1.58
C PHE A 184 11.81 8.91 1.44
N PRO A 185 10.76 8.27 0.86
CA PRO A 185 9.40 8.83 0.87
C PRO A 185 8.85 9.01 2.28
N CYS A 186 9.05 8.05 3.19
CA CYS A 186 8.57 8.18 4.57
C CYS A 186 9.20 9.38 5.30
N MET A 187 10.50 9.61 5.11
CA MET A 187 11.19 10.78 5.67
C MET A 187 10.66 12.08 5.09
N TRP A 188 10.45 12.13 3.77
CA TRP A 188 9.81 13.26 3.11
C TRP A 188 8.41 13.55 3.70
N THR A 189 7.63 12.50 3.93
CA THR A 189 6.29 12.59 4.50
C THR A 189 6.31 13.14 5.93
N VAL A 190 7.26 12.70 6.76
CA VAL A 190 7.45 13.27 8.11
C VAL A 190 7.80 14.75 8.03
N PHE A 191 8.67 15.14 7.10
CA PHE A 191 9.04 16.54 6.89
C PHE A 191 7.83 17.39 6.45
N HIS A 192 7.05 16.90 5.48
CA HIS A 192 5.81 17.55 5.04
C HIS A 192 4.73 17.59 6.15
N ALA A 193 4.77 16.68 7.12
CA ALA A 193 3.81 16.69 8.23
C ALA A 193 3.98 17.91 9.16
N ILE A 194 5.16 18.53 9.17
CA ILE A 194 5.51 19.69 10.04
C ILE A 194 4.80 20.98 9.57
N GLU A 195 4.31 21.02 8.33
CA GLU A 195 3.71 22.22 7.72
C GLU A 195 2.43 22.70 8.42
N GLU A 196 1.56 21.76 8.82
CA GLU A 196 0.21 22.09 9.26
C GLU A 196 0.00 21.81 10.75
N LYS A 197 -0.68 22.74 11.42
CA LYS A 197 -1.19 22.62 12.79
C LYS A 197 -2.69 22.37 12.76
N ARG A 198 -3.19 21.47 13.61
CA ARG A 198 -4.63 21.16 13.72
C ARG A 198 -5.09 21.36 15.16
N THR A 199 -6.18 22.09 15.32
CA THR A 199 -6.78 22.40 16.62
C THR A 199 -8.29 22.19 16.57
N ILE A 200 -8.92 21.98 17.72
CA ILE A 200 -10.38 22.01 17.81
C ILE A 200 -10.80 23.45 18.05
N HIS A 201 -11.79 23.88 17.28
CA HIS A 201 -12.51 25.11 17.52
C HIS A 201 -13.93 24.80 17.97
N HIS A 202 -14.41 25.53 18.99
CA HIS A 202 -15.75 25.35 19.52
C HIS A 202 -16.62 26.55 19.16
N SER A 203 -17.70 26.30 18.44
CA SER A 203 -18.68 27.31 18.03
C SER A 203 -20.07 26.94 18.53
N CYS A 204 -20.93 27.95 18.74
CA CYS A 204 -22.35 27.75 18.95
C CYS A 204 -23.07 28.10 17.64
N GLU A 205 -23.66 27.10 16.98
CA GLU A 205 -24.39 27.29 15.74
C GLU A 205 -25.90 27.29 16.01
N LEU A 206 -26.62 28.21 15.36
CA LEU A 206 -28.08 28.23 15.41
C LEU A 206 -28.61 27.10 14.52
N TRP A 207 -29.29 26.15 15.13
CA TRP A 207 -29.94 25.07 14.42
C TRP A 207 -31.46 25.23 14.54
N SER A 208 -32.16 25.18 13.42
CA SER A 208 -33.61 25.29 13.36
C SER A 208 -34.18 23.97 12.86
N ASP A 209 -34.89 23.27 13.73
CA ASP A 209 -35.66 22.10 13.36
C ASP A 209 -37.12 22.34 13.74
N GLU A 210 -38.01 22.04 12.79
CA GLU A 210 -39.47 22.18 12.93
C GLU A 210 -39.94 23.51 13.58
N GLY A 211 -39.29 24.63 13.24
CA GLY A 211 -39.69 25.98 13.70
C GLY A 211 -39.18 26.38 15.09
N THR A 212 -38.40 25.53 15.76
CA THR A 212 -37.67 25.90 16.99
C THR A 212 -36.19 26.13 16.68
N ALA A 213 -35.74 27.38 16.81
CA ALA A 213 -34.34 27.74 16.65
C ALA A 213 -33.62 27.64 18.01
N GLN A 214 -32.67 26.72 18.12
CA GLN A 214 -31.86 26.55 19.32
C GLN A 214 -30.37 26.58 18.97
N PHE A 215 -29.58 27.26 19.80
CA PHE A 215 -28.12 27.21 19.70
C PHE A 215 -27.62 25.87 20.19
N ARG A 216 -26.86 25.17 19.34
CA ARG A 216 -26.22 23.90 19.68
C ARG A 216 -24.71 24.05 19.62
N TRP A 217 -24.06 23.39 20.57
CA TRP A 217 -22.61 23.30 20.65
C TRP A 217 -22.04 22.50 19.47
N ARG A 218 -21.03 23.04 18.80
CA ARG A 218 -20.30 22.36 17.74
C ARG A 218 -18.80 22.42 17.97
N SER A 219 -18.13 21.28 17.89
CA SER A 219 -16.67 21.22 17.86
C SER A 219 -16.19 20.79 16.47
N THR A 220 -15.49 21.68 15.79
CA THR A 220 -14.96 21.44 14.45
C THR A 220 -13.45 21.43 14.47
N CYS A 221 -12.84 20.57 13.64
CA CYS A 221 -11.41 20.65 13.46
C CYS A 221 -11.06 21.82 12.54
N VAL A 222 -10.15 22.68 12.99
CA VAL A 222 -9.60 23.78 12.22
C VAL A 222 -8.16 23.44 11.82
N VAL A 223 -7.84 23.73 10.56
CA VAL A 223 -6.53 23.50 9.95
C VAL A 223 -5.86 24.84 9.76
N GLY A 224 -4.64 25.00 10.25
CA GLY A 224 -3.79 26.17 10.01
C GLY A 224 -2.33 25.77 9.79
N TYR A 225 -1.44 26.76 9.69
CA TYR A 225 -0.01 26.54 9.46
C TYR A 225 0.80 26.62 10.76
N THR A 226 2.01 26.04 10.77
CA THR A 226 2.94 26.19 11.90
C THR A 226 3.72 27.49 11.83
N ASP A 227 4.24 27.96 12.97
CA ASP A 227 5.00 29.22 13.07
C ASP A 227 6.23 29.24 12.17
N VAL A 228 6.82 28.06 11.91
CA VAL A 228 7.94 27.88 10.99
C VAL A 228 7.55 28.24 9.55
N VAL A 229 6.34 27.86 9.12
CA VAL A 229 5.82 28.17 7.79
C VAL A 229 5.54 29.67 7.67
N HIS A 230 4.98 30.29 8.71
CA HIS A 230 4.76 31.74 8.73
C HIS A 230 6.07 32.53 8.62
N TRP A 231 7.16 32.08 9.24
CA TRP A 231 8.46 32.76 9.17
C TRP A 231 9.06 32.77 7.75
N ILE A 232 8.82 31.72 6.97
CA ILE A 232 9.39 31.56 5.61
C ILE A 232 8.46 32.17 4.54
N GLY A 233 7.16 32.25 4.85
CA GLY A 233 6.10 32.62 3.91
C GLY A 233 5.37 31.37 3.41
N ILE A 234 4.05 31.37 3.60
CA ILE A 234 3.16 30.22 3.35
C ILE A 234 3.28 29.75 1.90
N ASP A 235 3.08 30.65 0.94
CA ASP A 235 3.10 30.32 -0.49
C ASP A 235 4.46 29.76 -0.91
N ASN A 236 5.55 30.39 -0.47
CA ASN A 236 6.90 29.96 -0.82
C ASN A 236 7.22 28.57 -0.28
N TRP A 237 6.84 28.30 0.97
CA TRP A 237 7.04 27.01 1.60
C TRP A 237 6.24 25.91 0.90
N ILE A 238 4.93 26.12 0.72
CA ILE A 238 4.04 25.15 0.07
C ILE A 238 4.49 24.88 -1.36
N ASN A 239 4.72 25.93 -2.16
CA ASN A 239 5.12 25.78 -3.56
C ASN A 239 6.46 25.04 -3.67
N SER A 240 7.42 25.33 -2.80
CA SER A 240 8.72 24.64 -2.79
C SER A 240 8.57 23.15 -2.49
N LEU A 241 7.76 22.78 -1.49
CA LEU A 241 7.52 21.37 -1.17
C LEU A 241 6.75 20.64 -2.27
N GLN A 242 5.73 21.26 -2.85
CA GLN A 242 4.94 20.66 -3.93
C GLN A 242 5.77 20.48 -5.21
N LEU A 243 6.59 21.46 -5.58
CA LEU A 243 7.48 21.36 -6.73
C LEU A 243 8.55 20.30 -6.52
N PHE A 244 9.13 20.21 -5.31
CA PHE A 244 10.06 19.13 -4.98
C PHE A 244 9.37 17.76 -5.12
N ARG A 245 8.14 17.62 -4.61
CA ARG A 245 7.37 16.39 -4.72
C ARG A 245 7.15 15.98 -6.17
N VAL A 246 6.72 16.92 -7.02
CA VAL A 246 6.49 16.66 -8.45
C VAL A 246 7.80 16.31 -9.15
N GLY A 247 8.87 17.09 -8.94
CA GLY A 247 10.16 16.85 -9.57
C GLY A 247 10.77 15.50 -9.21
N VAL A 248 10.88 15.21 -7.91
CA VAL A 248 11.60 14.04 -7.40
C VAL A 248 10.77 12.76 -7.44
N PHE A 249 9.47 12.83 -7.11
CA PHE A 249 8.65 11.63 -6.97
C PHE A 249 7.70 11.36 -8.14
N MET A 250 7.54 12.30 -9.07
CA MET A 250 6.74 12.07 -10.29
C MET A 250 7.63 12.13 -11.55
N VAL A 251 8.28 13.25 -11.81
CA VAL A 251 9.04 13.47 -13.05
C VAL A 251 10.30 12.59 -13.13
N ALA A 252 11.11 12.52 -12.06
CA ALA A 252 12.32 11.71 -12.08
C ALA A 252 12.04 10.21 -12.32
N PRO A 253 11.06 9.56 -11.65
CA PRO A 253 10.64 8.19 -11.98
C PRO A 253 10.22 8.01 -13.43
N CYS A 254 9.46 8.96 -14.00
CA CYS A 254 9.07 8.93 -15.41
C CYS A 254 10.30 8.91 -16.33
N LEU A 255 11.26 9.80 -16.10
CA LEU A 255 12.48 9.92 -16.91
C LEU A 255 13.35 8.67 -16.78
N ILE A 256 13.54 8.17 -15.56
CA ILE A 256 14.32 6.95 -15.30
C ILE A 256 13.69 5.77 -16.04
N LEU A 257 12.36 5.58 -15.93
CA LEU A 257 11.68 4.49 -16.61
C LEU A 257 11.77 4.61 -18.14
N LEU A 258 11.59 5.82 -18.69
CA LEU A 258 11.72 6.08 -20.12
C LEU A 258 13.12 5.72 -20.63
N VAL A 259 14.17 6.22 -19.96
CA VAL A 259 15.57 5.95 -20.31
C VAL A 259 15.87 4.45 -20.22
N LEU A 260 15.50 3.79 -19.12
CA LEU A 260 15.71 2.34 -18.94
C LEU A 260 15.01 1.52 -20.03
N ASN A 261 13.83 1.95 -20.49
CA ASN A 261 13.11 1.25 -21.54
C ASN A 261 13.70 1.46 -22.92
N VAL A 262 14.13 2.67 -23.26
CA VAL A 262 14.86 2.94 -24.51
C VAL A 262 16.14 2.10 -24.56
N LEU A 263 16.91 2.08 -23.47
CA LEU A 263 18.13 1.29 -23.36
C LEU A 263 17.85 -0.22 -23.44
N LEU A 264 16.76 -0.70 -22.82
CA LEU A 264 16.36 -2.11 -22.90
C LEU A 264 15.98 -2.51 -24.32
N ILE A 265 15.17 -1.70 -25.01
CA ILE A 265 14.74 -1.96 -26.39
C ILE A 265 15.96 -2.00 -27.31
N HIS A 266 16.88 -1.04 -27.14
CA HIS A 266 18.12 -1.00 -27.92
C HIS A 266 19.00 -2.23 -27.63
N GLY A 267 19.15 -2.61 -26.36
CA GLY A 267 19.88 -3.82 -25.95
C GLY A 267 19.31 -5.09 -26.54
N ILE A 268 17.97 -5.24 -26.54
CA ILE A 268 17.28 -6.37 -27.14
C ILE A 268 17.46 -6.42 -28.66
N ARG A 269 17.36 -5.27 -29.36
CA ARG A 269 17.54 -5.20 -30.81
C ARG A 269 18.96 -5.56 -31.22
N SER A 270 19.97 -5.08 -30.48
CA SER A 270 21.38 -5.42 -30.69
C SER A 270 21.67 -6.91 -30.43
N ALA A 271 21.14 -7.49 -29.34
CA ALA A 271 21.28 -8.92 -29.08
C ALA A 271 20.58 -9.77 -30.16
N LYS A 272 19.41 -9.33 -30.65
CA LYS A 272 18.69 -10.01 -31.74
C LYS A 272 19.45 -9.98 -33.06
N SER A 273 20.12 -8.89 -33.43
CA SER A 273 20.88 -8.84 -34.68
C SER A 273 22.11 -9.76 -34.66
N LEU A 274 22.79 -9.85 -33.52
CA LEU A 274 23.89 -10.80 -33.28
C LEU A 274 23.39 -12.25 -33.32
N LEU A 275 22.28 -12.54 -32.64
CA LEU A 275 21.66 -13.87 -32.63
C LEU A 275 21.06 -14.25 -33.99
N GLN A 276 20.57 -13.31 -34.79
CA GLN A 276 20.08 -13.58 -36.15
C GLN A 276 21.20 -14.00 -37.09
N ARG A 277 22.39 -13.37 -36.97
CA ARG A 277 23.59 -13.81 -37.70
C ARG A 277 24.00 -15.24 -37.32
N GLN A 278 23.90 -15.61 -36.05
CA GLN A 278 24.16 -16.99 -35.59
C GLN A 278 23.02 -17.99 -35.89
N ARG A 279 21.77 -17.52 -36.03
CA ARG A 279 20.59 -18.36 -36.32
C ARG A 279 20.55 -18.91 -37.75
N HIS A 280 21.22 -18.27 -38.71
CA HIS A 280 21.41 -18.87 -40.04
C HIS A 280 22.14 -20.23 -39.98
N GLN A 281 22.87 -20.54 -38.90
CA GLN A 281 23.60 -21.78 -38.70
C GLN A 281 22.87 -22.85 -37.85
N ARG A 282 21.84 -22.50 -37.07
CA ARG A 282 21.12 -23.47 -36.21
C ARG A 282 19.62 -23.15 -36.14
N ARG A 283 18.80 -24.04 -36.73
CA ARG A 283 17.33 -24.07 -36.60
C ARG A 283 16.94 -24.33 -35.14
N GLN A 284 16.73 -23.28 -34.34
CA GLN A 284 16.08 -23.39 -33.03
C GLN A 284 15.08 -22.26 -32.78
N PRO A 285 13.90 -22.55 -32.19
CA PRO A 285 12.90 -21.54 -31.90
C PRO A 285 13.12 -20.88 -30.53
N SER A 286 13.00 -19.55 -30.50
CA SER A 286 12.10 -18.78 -29.62
C SER A 286 12.61 -17.34 -29.43
N ALA A 287 12.10 -16.43 -30.27
CA ALA A 287 12.23 -14.97 -30.07
C ALA A 287 11.18 -14.41 -29.08
N THR A 288 10.44 -15.31 -28.41
CA THR A 288 9.17 -15.02 -27.73
C THR A 288 9.34 -14.49 -26.30
N SER A 289 10.38 -14.90 -25.56
CA SER A 289 10.59 -14.45 -24.16
C SER A 289 11.12 -13.01 -24.06
N SER A 290 11.87 -12.57 -25.08
CA SER A 290 12.42 -11.21 -25.16
C SER A 290 11.34 -10.17 -25.54
N ARG A 291 10.37 -10.55 -26.39
CA ARG A 291 9.29 -9.65 -26.85
C ARG A 291 8.29 -9.32 -25.72
N THR A 292 8.04 -10.27 -24.82
CA THR A 292 7.11 -10.13 -23.68
C THR A 292 7.63 -9.22 -22.58
N THR A 293 8.94 -9.22 -22.32
CA THR A 293 9.55 -8.39 -21.27
C THR A 293 9.58 -6.91 -21.65
N SER A 294 9.88 -6.58 -22.92
CA SER A 294 9.85 -5.19 -23.40
C SER A 294 8.43 -4.63 -23.47
N THR A 295 7.46 -5.41 -23.96
CA THR A 295 6.05 -4.97 -23.99
C THR A 295 5.48 -4.76 -22.60
N MET A 296 5.88 -5.59 -21.62
CA MET A 296 5.44 -5.43 -20.23
C MET A 296 5.93 -4.11 -19.62
N LEU A 297 7.22 -3.79 -19.79
CA LEU A 297 7.78 -2.56 -19.25
C LEU A 297 7.22 -1.30 -19.95
N THR A 298 6.97 -1.38 -21.26
CA THR A 298 6.26 -0.30 -21.98
C THR A 298 4.83 -0.10 -21.45
N VAL A 299 4.09 -1.18 -21.16
CA VAL A 299 2.75 -1.09 -20.57
C VAL A 299 2.79 -0.50 -19.16
N ILE A 300 3.76 -0.89 -18.32
CA ILE A 300 3.95 -0.32 -16.98
C ILE A 300 4.22 1.19 -17.07
N ILE A 301 5.11 1.62 -17.98
CA ILE A 301 5.35 3.05 -18.20
C ILE A 301 4.09 3.77 -18.63
N SER A 302 3.35 3.23 -19.62
CA SER A 302 2.17 3.92 -20.12
C SER A 302 1.11 4.08 -19.04
N LEU A 303 0.92 3.05 -18.19
CA LEU A 303 0.00 3.15 -17.05
C LEU A 303 0.49 4.18 -16.02
N PHE A 304 1.78 4.20 -15.75
CA PHE A 304 2.38 5.16 -14.82
C PHE A 304 2.26 6.61 -15.31
N LEU A 305 2.58 6.87 -16.58
CA LEU A 305 2.46 8.19 -17.19
C LEU A 305 1.00 8.65 -17.25
N LEU A 306 0.09 7.78 -17.71
CA LEU A 306 -1.32 8.10 -17.80
C LEU A 306 -1.92 8.51 -16.44
N ALA A 307 -1.46 7.89 -15.36
CA ALA A 307 -1.90 8.20 -14.01
C ALA A 307 -1.27 9.46 -13.41
N ASN A 308 0.05 9.61 -13.51
CA ASN A 308 0.77 10.60 -12.71
C ASN A 308 0.97 11.92 -13.46
N VAL A 309 0.97 11.93 -14.79
CA VAL A 309 1.14 13.16 -15.58
C VAL A 309 -0.02 14.15 -15.35
N PRO A 310 -1.31 13.75 -15.39
CA PRO A 310 -2.40 14.69 -15.11
C PRO A 310 -2.27 15.32 -13.72
N THR A 311 -1.99 14.50 -12.71
CA THR A 311 -1.78 14.95 -11.33
C THR A 311 -0.62 15.96 -11.23
N ALA A 312 0.51 15.66 -11.86
CA ALA A 312 1.68 16.53 -11.88
C ALA A 312 1.38 17.88 -12.55
N ILE A 313 0.68 17.86 -13.69
CA ILE A 313 0.28 19.08 -14.42
C ILE A 313 -0.61 19.95 -13.53
N THR A 314 -1.65 19.37 -12.91
CA THR A 314 -2.54 20.12 -12.03
C THR A 314 -1.79 20.78 -10.87
N ILE A 315 -0.88 20.06 -10.21
CA ILE A 315 -0.09 20.61 -9.10
C ILE A 315 0.83 21.73 -9.56
N VAL A 316 1.50 21.58 -10.70
CA VAL A 316 2.37 22.62 -11.25
C VAL A 316 1.58 23.88 -11.61
N LEU A 317 0.42 23.73 -12.24
CA LEU A 317 -0.46 24.86 -12.57
C LEU A 317 -0.95 25.57 -11.31
N LEU A 318 -1.28 24.84 -10.24
CA LEU A 318 -1.63 25.42 -8.95
C LEU A 318 -0.45 26.20 -8.36
N CYS A 319 0.77 25.63 -8.37
CA CYS A 319 1.96 26.32 -7.87
C CYS A 319 2.23 27.63 -8.63
N ILE A 320 2.05 27.62 -9.96
CA ILE A 320 2.19 28.82 -10.80
C ILE A 320 1.13 29.85 -10.43
N ALA A 321 -0.13 29.44 -10.23
CA ALA A 321 -1.22 30.34 -9.87
C ALA A 321 -0.96 31.03 -8.52
N PHE A 322 -0.46 30.29 -7.52
CA PHE A 322 -0.08 30.85 -6.22
C PHE A 322 1.13 31.77 -6.33
N THR A 323 2.22 31.33 -6.99
CA THR A 323 3.46 32.12 -7.10
C THR A 323 3.24 33.46 -7.81
N LEU A 324 2.34 33.50 -8.80
CA LEU A 324 2.04 34.71 -9.56
C LEU A 324 0.88 35.54 -8.97
N ASN A 325 0.32 35.15 -7.82
CA ASN A 325 -0.87 35.78 -7.23
C ASN A 325 -2.05 35.89 -8.21
N LEU A 326 -2.27 34.82 -8.98
CA LEU A 326 -3.33 34.74 -9.99
C LEU A 326 -4.55 33.95 -9.50
N HIS A 327 -4.55 33.48 -8.25
CA HIS A 327 -5.62 32.64 -7.69
C HIS A 327 -7.00 33.30 -7.77
N ASP A 328 -7.12 34.60 -7.47
CA ASP A 328 -8.39 35.33 -7.56
C ASP A 328 -8.77 35.72 -9.00
N LYS A 329 -7.78 35.84 -9.88
CA LYS A 329 -7.95 36.37 -11.25
C LYS A 329 -8.20 35.27 -12.28
N TRP A 330 -7.74 34.06 -12.00
CA TRP A 330 -7.85 32.94 -12.93
C TRP A 330 -9.16 32.18 -12.70
N THR A 331 -10.07 32.31 -13.67
CA THR A 331 -11.32 31.55 -13.71
C THR A 331 -11.11 30.03 -13.72
N ILE A 332 -9.92 29.56 -14.07
CA ILE A 332 -9.52 28.15 -14.11
C ILE A 332 -9.13 27.63 -12.71
N PHE A 333 -8.83 28.50 -11.74
CA PHE A 333 -8.33 28.09 -10.42
C PHE A 333 -9.26 27.13 -9.66
N PRO A 334 -10.58 27.36 -9.56
CA PRO A 334 -11.50 26.42 -8.92
C PRO A 334 -11.53 25.04 -9.62
N PHE A 335 -11.43 25.03 -10.95
CA PHE A 335 -11.39 23.80 -11.75
C PHE A 335 -10.12 22.98 -11.46
N LEU A 336 -8.96 23.63 -11.29
CA LEU A 336 -7.71 22.94 -10.93
C LEU A 336 -7.85 22.24 -9.57
N ILE A 337 -8.40 22.93 -8.58
CA ILE A 337 -8.63 22.41 -7.24
C ILE A 337 -9.59 21.20 -7.27
N GLN A 338 -10.70 21.31 -8.00
CA GLN A 338 -11.65 20.20 -8.19
C GLN A 338 -11.04 19.01 -8.94
N SER A 339 -10.12 19.24 -9.88
CA SER A 339 -9.54 18.15 -10.69
C SER A 339 -8.62 17.21 -9.90
N LEU A 340 -8.03 17.65 -8.77
CA LEU A 340 -7.10 16.86 -7.97
C LEU A 340 -7.70 15.52 -7.47
N PRO A 341 -8.90 15.48 -6.86
CA PRO A 341 -9.59 14.23 -6.53
C PRO A 341 -9.73 13.27 -7.71
N ILE A 342 -10.06 13.77 -8.90
CA ILE A 342 -10.21 12.97 -10.13
C ILE A 342 -8.85 12.39 -10.53
N CYS A 343 -7.80 13.20 -10.53
CA CYS A 343 -6.45 12.75 -10.83
C CYS A 343 -6.00 11.63 -9.87
N ASN A 344 -6.29 11.78 -8.57
CA ASN A 344 -6.02 10.73 -7.58
C ASN A 344 -6.82 9.45 -7.83
N LEU A 345 -8.08 9.55 -8.27
CA LEU A 345 -8.87 8.39 -8.69
C LEU A 345 -8.26 7.68 -9.90
N ILE A 346 -7.75 8.43 -10.89
CA ILE A 346 -7.08 7.85 -12.06
C ILE A 346 -5.87 7.03 -11.62
N VAL A 347 -5.06 7.55 -10.67
CA VAL A 347 -3.93 6.81 -10.10
C VAL A 347 -4.39 5.49 -9.49
N ILE A 348 -5.40 5.52 -8.61
CA ILE A 348 -5.92 4.31 -7.95
C ILE A 348 -6.50 3.34 -8.97
N ALA A 349 -7.13 3.84 -10.04
CA ALA A 349 -7.67 3.04 -11.12
C ALA A 349 -6.61 2.29 -11.91
N THR A 350 -5.32 2.63 -11.79
CA THR A 350 -4.24 1.85 -12.39
C THR A 350 -3.87 0.60 -11.60
N TYR A 351 -4.15 0.54 -10.30
CA TYR A 351 -3.74 -0.59 -9.46
C TYR A 351 -4.32 -1.95 -9.87
N PRO A 352 -5.57 -2.07 -10.35
CA PRO A 352 -6.10 -3.35 -10.85
C PRO A 352 -5.38 -3.84 -12.10
N PHE A 353 -4.85 -2.94 -12.93
CA PHE A 353 -4.13 -3.31 -14.15
C PHE A 353 -2.80 -4.02 -13.84
N ASN A 354 -2.25 -3.87 -12.63
CA ASN A 354 -1.07 -4.62 -12.19
C ASN A 354 -1.29 -6.13 -12.32
N LEU A 355 -2.47 -6.65 -11.96
CA LEU A 355 -2.80 -8.07 -12.14
C LEU A 355 -2.74 -8.49 -13.62
N ALA A 356 -3.32 -7.68 -14.51
CA ALA A 356 -3.29 -7.95 -15.95
C ALA A 356 -1.84 -7.97 -16.47
N VAL A 357 -1.01 -7.04 -16.01
CA VAL A 357 0.41 -7.00 -16.33
C VAL A 357 1.15 -8.23 -15.81
N TYR A 358 0.88 -8.69 -14.58
CA TYR A 358 1.51 -9.90 -14.03
C TYR A 358 1.09 -11.17 -14.76
N MET A 359 -0.19 -11.26 -15.12
CA MET A 359 -0.71 -12.28 -16.01
C MET A 359 0.05 -12.25 -17.33
N LEU A 360 0.24 -11.09 -17.96
CA LEU A 360 0.99 -10.98 -19.21
C LEU A 360 2.47 -11.37 -19.06
N MET A 361 3.13 -10.96 -17.97
CA MET A 361 4.58 -11.14 -17.77
C MET A 361 4.99 -12.56 -17.44
N SER A 362 4.32 -13.20 -16.48
CA SER A 362 4.90 -14.34 -15.77
C SER A 362 4.11 -15.61 -16.04
N HIS A 363 4.69 -16.48 -16.87
CA HIS A 363 4.17 -17.82 -17.08
C HIS A 363 4.10 -18.62 -15.77
N GLN A 364 5.04 -18.39 -14.83
CA GLN A 364 5.00 -18.99 -13.49
C GLN A 364 3.78 -18.50 -12.71
N PHE A 365 3.49 -17.20 -12.76
CA PHE A 365 2.31 -16.61 -12.10
C PHE A 365 1.01 -17.22 -12.64
N ARG A 366 0.87 -17.34 -13.97
CA ARG A 366 -0.30 -17.98 -14.60
C ARG A 366 -0.50 -19.41 -14.13
N ARG A 367 0.57 -20.21 -14.07
CA ARG A 367 0.50 -21.60 -13.60
C ARG A 367 0.05 -21.69 -12.14
N THR A 368 0.68 -20.91 -11.26
CA THR A 368 0.30 -20.89 -9.84
C THR A 368 -1.14 -20.43 -9.62
N LEU A 369 -1.61 -19.43 -10.38
CA LEU A 369 -3.02 -19.02 -10.33
C LEU A 369 -3.96 -20.15 -10.77
N LEU A 370 -3.67 -20.82 -11.89
CA LEU A 370 -4.47 -21.96 -12.35
C LEU A 370 -4.48 -23.11 -11.35
N ASP A 371 -3.36 -23.40 -10.71
CA ASP A 371 -3.27 -24.43 -9.67
C ASP A 371 -4.13 -24.05 -8.45
N LEU A 372 -4.09 -22.80 -8.00
CA LEU A 372 -4.95 -22.29 -6.92
C LEU A 372 -6.44 -22.38 -7.26
N LEU A 373 -6.81 -21.98 -8.48
CA LEU A 373 -8.20 -22.06 -8.96
C LEU A 373 -8.67 -23.51 -9.08
N ARG A 374 -7.82 -24.42 -9.57
CA ARG A 374 -8.12 -25.86 -9.69
C ARG A 374 -8.29 -26.54 -8.34
N CYS A 375 -7.41 -26.27 -7.37
CA CYS A 375 -7.54 -26.80 -6.02
C CYS A 375 -8.83 -26.32 -5.34
N ARG A 376 -9.21 -25.06 -5.55
CA ARG A 376 -10.46 -24.50 -4.99
C ARG A 376 -11.71 -25.08 -5.66
N ALA A 377 -11.68 -25.29 -6.97
CA ALA A 377 -12.78 -25.94 -7.70
C ALA A 377 -12.99 -27.39 -7.24
N GLN A 378 -11.90 -28.14 -7.01
CA GLN A 378 -11.97 -29.52 -6.53
C GLN A 378 -12.52 -29.62 -5.10
N PHE A 379 -12.15 -28.70 -4.20
CA PHE A 379 -12.73 -28.62 -2.85
C PHE A 379 -14.22 -28.21 -2.88
N GLY A 380 -14.63 -27.28 -3.75
CA GLY A 380 -16.03 -26.88 -3.90
C GLY A 380 -16.92 -28.02 -4.44
N SER A 381 -16.39 -28.87 -5.33
CA SER A 381 -17.08 -30.06 -5.84
C SER A 381 -17.11 -31.24 -4.86
N ALA A 382 -16.22 -31.29 -3.87
CA ALA A 382 -16.26 -32.30 -2.80
C ALA A 382 -17.36 -31.97 -1.78
N VAL A 383 -17.50 -30.70 -1.40
CA VAL A 383 -18.54 -30.24 -0.44
C VAL A 383 -19.97 -30.39 -0.99
N THR A 384 -20.16 -30.31 -2.30
CA THR A 384 -21.47 -30.56 -2.95
C THR A 384 -21.78 -32.04 -3.17
N ARG A 385 -20.79 -32.95 -3.04
CA ARG A 385 -21.02 -34.40 -3.11
C ARG A 385 -21.39 -35.01 -1.77
N ASP A 386 -20.90 -34.45 -0.66
CA ASP A 386 -21.22 -34.96 0.68
C ASP A 386 -22.63 -34.60 1.15
N THR A 387 -23.26 -33.54 0.61
CA THR A 387 -24.68 -33.21 0.91
C THR A 387 -25.69 -34.12 0.20
N SER A 388 -25.31 -34.79 -0.89
CA SER A 388 -26.19 -35.72 -1.62
C SER A 388 -26.02 -37.19 -1.19
N ALA A 389 -25.09 -37.49 -0.27
CA ALA A 389 -24.81 -38.84 0.19
C ALA A 389 -25.47 -39.21 1.54
N MET A 390 -26.27 -38.31 2.12
CA MET A 390 -27.02 -38.56 3.35
C MET A 390 -28.47 -39.00 3.07
N THR A 391 -28.64 -39.98 2.17
CA THR A 391 -29.84 -40.83 2.14
C THR A 391 -29.38 -42.27 2.25
N ILE A 392 -29.55 -42.82 3.45
CA ILE A 392 -28.95 -44.05 3.94
C ILE A 392 -29.71 -45.31 3.44
N ARG A 393 -28.89 -46.19 2.84
CA ARG A 393 -28.82 -47.67 2.93
C ARG A 393 -30.04 -48.54 2.63
N GLY A 394 -29.80 -49.46 1.67
CA GLY A 394 -30.35 -50.81 1.66
C GLY A 394 -29.45 -51.81 0.91
N SER A 395 -28.71 -52.63 1.67
CA SER A 395 -28.35 -54.04 1.39
C SER A 395 -27.27 -54.47 0.36
N ARG A 396 -26.30 -55.24 0.90
CA ARG A 396 -25.66 -56.51 0.43
C ARG A 396 -24.74 -56.59 -0.81
N SER A 397 -23.45 -56.81 -0.49
CA SER A 397 -22.53 -57.91 -0.92
C SER A 397 -22.27 -58.24 -2.40
N THR A 398 -21.01 -58.04 -2.83
CA THR A 398 -19.99 -59.02 -3.36
C THR A 398 -19.06 -58.36 -4.39
N PRO A 399 -17.76 -58.73 -4.48
CA PRO A 399 -16.79 -58.06 -5.34
C PRO A 399 -16.67 -58.73 -6.72
N ARG A 400 -16.66 -57.93 -7.79
CA ARG A 400 -16.22 -58.37 -9.12
C ARG A 400 -15.32 -57.33 -9.78
N HIS A 401 -14.22 -57.83 -10.34
CA HIS A 401 -13.23 -57.12 -11.14
C HIS A 401 -13.86 -56.27 -12.25
N GLY A 402 -13.37 -55.04 -12.39
CA GLY A 402 -13.68 -54.14 -13.49
C GLY A 402 -12.79 -52.90 -13.41
N SER A 403 -11.87 -52.80 -14.36
CA SER A 403 -10.85 -51.78 -14.55
C SER A 403 -11.36 -50.33 -14.64
N THR A 404 -10.40 -49.40 -14.54
CA THR A 404 -10.47 -47.94 -14.85
C THR A 404 -11.02 -46.99 -13.78
N SER A 405 -10.24 -46.71 -12.73
CA SER A 405 -10.27 -45.39 -12.05
C SER A 405 -9.00 -45.01 -11.26
N SER A 406 -7.85 -45.65 -11.51
CA SER A 406 -6.65 -45.52 -10.68
C SER A 406 -5.72 -44.34 -11.00
N GLN A 407 -6.14 -43.35 -11.82
CA GLN A 407 -5.28 -42.20 -12.17
C GLN A 407 -5.67 -40.85 -11.56
N LEU A 408 -6.80 -40.71 -10.85
CA LEU A 408 -7.21 -39.41 -10.29
C LEU A 408 -7.03 -39.23 -8.77
N ASN A 409 -6.89 -40.30 -7.99
CA ASN A 409 -6.79 -40.18 -6.52
C ASN A 409 -5.38 -39.86 -5.97
N ASN A 410 -4.35 -39.84 -6.81
CA ASN A 410 -2.97 -39.56 -6.37
C ASN A 410 -2.59 -38.06 -6.35
N ALA A 411 -3.49 -37.16 -6.76
CA ALA A 411 -3.20 -35.72 -6.78
C ALA A 411 -3.52 -35.00 -5.45
N CYS A 412 -4.47 -35.49 -4.65
CA CYS A 412 -4.95 -34.77 -3.45
C CYS A 412 -4.34 -35.24 -2.12
N HIS A 413 -3.78 -36.45 -2.06
CA HIS A 413 -3.12 -36.93 -0.84
C HIS A 413 -1.74 -36.31 -0.57
N ARG A 414 -1.27 -35.41 -1.44
CA ARG A 414 0.03 -34.72 -1.30
C ARG A 414 -0.08 -33.35 -0.63
N PHE A 415 -1.26 -32.97 -0.13
CA PHE A 415 -1.52 -31.71 0.58
C PHE A 415 -1.78 -31.87 2.08
N SER A 416 -1.56 -33.07 2.65
CA SER A 416 -1.58 -33.28 4.10
C SER A 416 -0.19 -33.65 4.60
N CYS A 417 0.38 -32.76 5.41
CA CYS A 417 1.65 -32.87 6.12
C CYS A 417 2.92 -33.00 5.24
N SER A 418 3.69 -31.92 5.16
CA SER A 418 5.08 -31.96 4.70
C SER A 418 5.89 -32.94 5.58
N LYS A 419 6.22 -34.10 5.01
CA LYS A 419 7.23 -35.03 5.54
C LYS A 419 8.64 -34.42 5.59
N GLU A 420 8.86 -33.24 5.00
CA GLU A 420 10.12 -32.48 5.12
C GLU A 420 10.20 -31.64 6.40
N THR A 421 9.07 -31.33 7.04
CA THR A 421 9.06 -30.71 8.39
C THR A 421 9.27 -31.75 9.50
N GLN A 422 8.86 -33.01 9.30
CA GLN A 422 9.16 -34.10 10.24
C GLN A 422 10.60 -34.61 10.12
N SER A 423 11.25 -34.53 8.96
CA SER A 423 12.66 -34.91 8.82
C SER A 423 13.62 -33.85 9.38
N LEU A 424 13.27 -32.56 9.30
CA LEU A 424 14.06 -31.46 9.89
C LEU A 424 13.82 -31.28 11.41
N LEU A 425 12.64 -31.63 11.93
CA LEU A 425 12.41 -31.73 13.37
C LEU A 425 12.98 -33.02 13.96
N ARG A 426 13.05 -34.14 13.22
CA ARG A 426 13.78 -35.35 13.67
C ARG A 426 15.29 -35.19 13.63
N SER A 427 15.87 -34.41 12.71
CA SER A 427 17.32 -34.12 12.74
C SER A 427 17.70 -33.13 13.84
N SER A 428 16.84 -32.14 14.15
CA SER A 428 17.05 -31.20 15.25
C SER A 428 16.85 -31.83 16.64
N TRP A 429 15.91 -32.78 16.80
CA TRP A 429 15.73 -33.52 18.06
C TRP A 429 16.68 -34.71 18.25
N MET A 430 17.32 -35.23 17.18
CA MET A 430 18.40 -36.23 17.30
C MET A 430 19.81 -35.63 17.43
N GLN A 431 20.00 -34.33 17.14
CA GLN A 431 21.27 -33.64 17.41
C GLN A 431 21.32 -32.96 18.78
N ARG A 432 20.18 -32.81 19.48
CA ARG A 432 20.13 -32.27 20.85
C ARG A 432 19.97 -33.33 21.96
N SER A 433 19.86 -34.61 21.61
CA SER A 433 19.86 -35.74 22.56
C SER A 433 21.16 -36.56 22.56
N ARG A 434 22.22 -36.06 21.89
CA ARG A 434 23.53 -36.72 21.78
C ARG A 434 24.71 -35.93 22.39
N SER A 435 24.45 -34.91 23.21
CA SER A 435 25.52 -34.16 23.91
C SER A 435 25.53 -34.29 25.44
N GLU A 436 24.73 -35.18 26.03
CA GLU A 436 24.84 -35.53 27.47
C GLU A 436 24.54 -37.02 27.68
N SER A 437 25.55 -37.86 27.47
CA SER A 437 25.70 -39.16 28.16
C SER A 437 27.06 -39.77 27.84
N HIS A 438 27.97 -39.60 28.80
CA HIS A 438 29.05 -40.51 29.18
C HIS A 438 30.06 -40.98 28.11
N THR A 439 31.20 -40.27 28.05
CA THR A 439 32.52 -40.91 27.92
C THR A 439 33.32 -40.56 29.19
N LEU A 440 33.32 -41.49 30.14
CA LEU A 440 34.28 -41.54 31.23
C LEU A 440 35.50 -42.32 30.73
N SER A 441 36.61 -41.60 30.56
CA SER A 441 37.96 -42.16 30.55
C SER A 441 38.40 -42.50 31.99
N PRO A 442 39.40 -43.39 32.17
CA PRO A 442 39.63 -44.12 33.42
C PRO A 442 40.49 -43.32 34.41
N LEU A 443 40.20 -43.47 35.70
CA LEU A 443 41.05 -42.98 36.78
C LEU A 443 41.19 -44.06 37.86
N TYR A 444 42.35 -44.72 37.79
CA TYR A 444 43.24 -45.14 38.87
C TYR A 444 42.68 -45.50 40.27
N CYS A 445 42.96 -46.75 40.64
CA CYS A 445 43.13 -47.22 42.02
C CYS A 445 44.15 -46.37 42.79
N PRO A 446 43.93 -46.15 44.10
CA PRO A 446 45.02 -45.94 45.04
C PRO A 446 45.08 -47.11 46.04
N ILE A 447 46.16 -47.89 45.97
CA ILE A 447 46.64 -48.70 47.09
C ILE A 447 47.59 -47.79 47.88
N THR A 448 47.26 -47.50 49.14
CA THR A 448 48.23 -47.01 50.13
C THR A 448 48.26 -47.98 51.31
N ARG A 449 49.48 -48.23 51.78
CA ARG A 449 49.87 -49.26 52.75
C ARG A 449 49.92 -48.65 54.17
N ARG A 450 49.61 -49.52 55.15
CA ARG A 450 50.11 -49.60 56.55
C ARG A 450 49.45 -48.82 57.71
N SER A 451 49.18 -49.62 58.75
CA SER A 451 49.34 -49.45 60.22
C SER A 451 48.40 -48.56 61.03
N HIS A 452 47.45 -49.24 61.71
CA HIS A 452 47.26 -49.37 63.18
C HIS A 452 47.54 -48.22 64.18
N VAL A 453 46.62 -48.14 65.16
CA VAL A 453 46.63 -47.46 66.50
C VAL A 453 46.34 -45.95 66.43
N GLY A 454 45.49 -45.31 67.25
CA GLY A 454 44.68 -45.62 68.43
C GLY A 454 44.26 -44.28 69.11
N SER A 455 43.35 -44.33 70.08
CA SER A 455 42.95 -43.29 71.08
C SER A 455 42.39 -41.94 70.58
N ILE A 456 41.11 -41.63 70.82
CA ILE A 456 40.56 -40.92 71.99
C ILE A 456 41.19 -39.53 72.19
N SER A 457 40.45 -38.46 71.86
CA SER A 457 39.77 -37.56 72.82
C SER A 457 38.84 -36.61 72.08
#